data_AF-A0A669QQC5-F1
#
_entry.id   AF-A0A669QQC5-F1
#
_cell.length_a   1.000
_cell.length_b   1.000
_cell.length_c   1.000
_cell.angle_alpha   90.00
_cell.angle_beta   90.00
_cell.angle_gamma   90.00
#
_symmetry.space_group_name_H-M   'P 1'
#
loop_
_entity.id
_entity.type
_entity.pdbx_description
1 polymer ?
#
loop_
_entity_poly.entity_id
_entity_poly.type
_entity_poly.pdbx_seq_one_letter_code
_entity_poly.pdbx_strand_id
1 'polypeptide(L)' 'MGNSRSGALSREVLQELRASTRYTEEELSRWYDGFQRQCPDGRIRRDEFERIYSNFFP' A
#
# COMPACT_ATOMS: atom_id res chain seq x y z
N MET A 1 -8.71 16.42 -20.46
CA MET A 1 -9.24 15.09 -20.13
C MET A 1 -8.13 14.26 -19.50
N GLY A 2 -8.38 13.63 -18.34
CA GLY A 2 -7.49 12.62 -17.74
C GLY A 2 -6.55 13.12 -16.62
N ASN A 3 -7.08 13.48 -15.46
CA ASN A 3 -6.25 13.65 -14.25
C ASN A 3 -6.22 12.30 -13.51
N SER A 4 -5.42 11.35 -14.01
CA SER A 4 -5.25 10.02 -13.41
C SER A 4 -4.33 10.06 -12.19
N ARG A 5 -4.64 10.89 -11.18
CA ARG A 5 -4.06 10.73 -9.84
C ARG A 5 -4.84 9.67 -9.08
N SER A 6 -4.78 8.43 -9.55
CA SER A 6 -5.29 7.25 -8.84
C SER A 6 -4.36 6.81 -7.70
N GLY A 7 -3.41 7.67 -7.29
CA GLY A 7 -2.36 7.35 -6.31
C GLY A 7 -2.62 7.83 -4.89
N ALA A 8 -3.74 8.51 -4.62
CA ALA A 8 -4.11 8.87 -3.26
C ALA A 8 -5.04 7.79 -2.69
N LEU A 9 -4.66 7.20 -1.55
CA LEU A 9 -5.60 6.41 -0.73
C LEU A 9 -6.83 7.27 -0.44
N SER A 10 -8.03 6.70 -0.58
CA SER A 10 -9.24 7.44 -0.23
C SER A 10 -9.22 7.76 1.27
N ARG A 11 -9.86 8.87 1.64
CA ARG A 11 -9.96 9.30 3.04
C ARG A 11 -10.63 8.24 3.92
N GLU A 12 -11.61 7.53 3.37
CA GLU A 12 -12.30 6.42 4.03
C GLU A 12 -11.34 5.26 4.34
N VAL A 13 -10.52 4.85 3.36
CA VAL A 13 -9.53 3.79 3.54
C VAL A 13 -8.45 4.20 4.55
N LEU A 14 -7.99 5.45 4.50
CA LEU A 14 -7.04 5.97 5.49
C LEU A 14 -7.61 5.95 6.91
N GLN A 15 -8.88 6.31 7.09
CA GLN A 15 -9.54 6.24 8.39
C GLN A 15 -9.65 4.81 8.90
N GLU A 16 -10.03 3.86 8.03
CA GLU A 16 -10.12 2.44 8.38
C GLU A 16 -8.75 1.85 8.75
N LEU A 17 -7.72 2.15 7.96
CA LEU A 17 -6.35 1.71 8.22
C LEU A 17 -5.80 2.30 9.52
N ARG A 18 -6.12 3.56 9.83
CA ARG A 18 -5.72 4.19 11.10
C ARG A 18 -6.46 3.59 12.30
N ALA A 19 -7.72 3.18 12.12
CA ALA A 19 -8.49 2.55 13.18
C ALA A 19 -8.04 1.10 13.45
N SER A 20 -7.55 0.41 12.41
CA SER A 20 -7.12 -1.00 12.47
C SER A 20 -5.63 -1.20 12.74
N THR A 21 -4.80 -0.17 12.56
CA THR A 21 -3.34 -0.23 12.74
C THR A 21 -2.85 0.86 13.70
N ARG A 22 -1.56 0.81 14.05
CA ARG A 22 -0.91 1.83 14.91
C ARG A 22 -0.12 2.88 14.10
N TYR A 23 -0.32 2.91 12.78
CA TYR A 23 0.44 3.78 11.87
C TYR A 23 -0.23 5.14 11.68
N THR A 24 0.58 6.17 11.40
CA THR A 24 0.09 7.51 11.05
C THR A 24 -0.33 7.60 9.59
N GLU A 25 -1.08 8.65 9.22
CA GLU A 25 -1.51 8.88 7.85
C GLU A 25 -0.32 9.04 6.89
N GLU A 26 0.76 9.68 7.36
CA GLU A 26 1.99 9.86 6.60
C GLU A 26 2.76 8.54 6.41
N GLU A 27 2.72 7.65 7.40
CA GLU A 27 3.29 6.31 7.27
C GLU A 27 2.50 5.48 6.27
N LEU A 28 1.17 5.39 6.43
CA LEU A 28 0.30 4.66 5.51
C LEU A 28 0.42 5.15 4.07
N SER A 29 0.51 6.47 3.86
CA SER A 29 0.72 7.05 2.53
C SER A 29 2.08 6.67 1.95
N ARG A 30 3.16 6.71 2.75
CA ARG A 30 4.50 6.29 2.31
C ARG A 30 4.55 4.80 1.96
N TRP A 31 3.87 3.96 2.74
CA TRP A 31 3.74 2.54 2.44
C TRP A 31 3.01 2.30 1.12
N TYR A 32 1.90 3.01 0.88
CA TYR A 32 1.16 2.91 -0.36
C TYR A 32 1.96 3.40 -1.58
N ASP A 33 2.70 4.50 -1.46
CA ASP A 33 3.62 4.96 -2.51
C ASP A 33 4.70 3.91 -2.83
N GLY A 34 5.26 3.28 -1.80
CA GLY A 34 6.20 2.18 -1.96
C GLY A 34 5.57 0.97 -2.67
N PHE A 35 4.34 0.64 -2.29
CA PHE A 35 3.56 -0.42 -2.92
C PHE A 35 3.28 -0.13 -4.39
N GLN A 36 2.81 1.07 -4.75
CA GLN A 36 2.54 1.44 -6.14
C GLN A 36 3.79 1.43 -7.02
N ARG A 37 4.97 1.71 -6.46
CA ARG A 37 6.25 1.61 -7.17
C ARG A 37 6.66 0.16 -7.44
N GLN A 38 6.36 -0.75 -6.51
CA GLN A 38 6.66 -2.18 -6.66
C GLN A 38 5.62 -2.91 -7.51
N CYS A 39 4.36 -2.51 -7.38
CA CYS A 39 3.19 -3.08 -8.05
C CYS A 39 2.43 -1.97 -8.80
N PRO A 40 2.88 -1.58 -10.02
CA PRO A 40 2.30 -0.48 -10.78
C PRO A 40 0.86 -0.72 -11.26
N ASP A 41 0.39 -1.97 -11.25
CA ASP A 41 -1.01 -2.35 -11.50
C ASP A 41 -1.88 -2.30 -10.22
N GLY A 42 -1.28 -1.95 -9.08
CA GLY A 42 -1.93 -1.91 -7.77
C GLY A 42 -2.26 -3.28 -7.20
N ARG A 43 -1.69 -4.36 -7.74
CA ARG A 43 -1.95 -5.73 -7.28
C ARG A 43 -0.64 -6.44 -6.93
N ILE A 44 -0.65 -7.13 -5.81
CA ILE A 44 0.43 -8.05 -5.46
C ILE A 44 0.03 -9.47 -5.85
N ARG A 45 0.94 -10.19 -6.53
CA ARG A 45 0.73 -11.60 -6.83
C ARG A 45 1.17 -12.46 -5.65
N ARG A 46 0.64 -13.68 -5.61
CA ARG A 46 0.92 -14.63 -4.52
C ARG A 46 2.41 -14.94 -4.40
N ASP A 47 3.09 -15.17 -5.51
CA ASP A 47 4.52 -15.46 -5.56
C ASP A 47 5.39 -14.30 -5.07
N GLU A 48 4.99 -13.06 -5.35
CA GLU A 48 5.66 -11.85 -4.83
C GLU A 48 5.45 -11.72 -3.32
N PHE A 49 4.23 -11.96 -2.84
CA PHE A 49 3.92 -11.93 -1.42
C PHE A 49 4.70 -12.99 -0.63
N GLU A 50 4.78 -14.22 -1.15
CA GLU A 50 5.55 -15.31 -0.54
C GLU A 50 7.03 -14.92 -0.40
N ARG A 51 7.63 -14.34 -1.45
CA ARG A 51 9.02 -13.84 -1.41
C ARG A 51 9.24 -12.75 -0.37
N ILE A 52 8.31 -11.81 -0.25
CA ILE A 52 8.39 -10.74 0.77
C ILE A 52 8.36 -11.37 2.16
N TYR A 53 7.41 -12.27 2.41
CA TYR A 53 7.28 -12.94 3.71
C TYR A 53 8.53 -13.76 4.08
N SER A 54 9.13 -14.48 3.14
CA SER A 54 10.38 -15.23 3.37
C SER A 54 11.56 -14.34 3.78
N ASN A 55 11.59 -13.07 3.37
CA ASN A 55 12.65 -12.14 3.79
C ASN A 55 12.47 -11.63 5.23
N PHE A 56 11.24 -11.63 5.75
CA PHE A 56 10.93 -11.16 7.10
C PHE A 56 11.00 -12.28 8.15
N PHE A 57 10.82 -13.53 7.72
CA PHE A 57 10.81 -14.71 8.59
C PHE A 57 11.76 -15.76 8.02
N PRO A 58 13.03 -15.82 8.50
CA PRO A 58 13.97 -16.88 8.15
C PRO A 58 13.54 -18.24 8.69
#